data_AF-A0A924BVX6-F1
#
_entry.id   AF-A0A924BVX6-F1
#
_cell.length_a   1.000
_cell.length_b   1.000
_cell.length_c   1.000
_cell.angle_alpha   90.00
_cell.angle_beta   90.00
_cell.angle_gamma   90.00
#
_symmetry.space_group_name_H-M   'P 1'
#
loop_
_entity.id
_entity.type
_entity.pdbx_description
1 polymer ?
#
loop_
_entity_poly.entity_id
_entity_poly.type
_entity_poly.pdbx_seq_one_letter_code
_entity_poly.pdbx_strand_id
1 'polypeptide(L)'
;MRLNIDATEVLKFRHTLELISKSALPVAVRGTLNKAAYNTKKKTLLEESKKAFINRSPNFFKANSRVEMAQGFDISTMQSTIGMVSTNLKGGNNHAVKDLEDQEHGGSIGGRSFIPTAQARGGNPNKNVRPSNRITALQNMVNVRNARGKTWAEKAIKTAVHARVGGIVMNPGNPGGMVWRITSIKRAGGRVRFRKVNLYSYTKNRDVKVAGTHFMRRASMTSGKKIEDYFIEEARRQITKLYK
;
A
#
# COMPACT_ATOMS: atom_id res chain seq x y z
N MET A 1 4.97 -0.32 -30.94
CA MET A 1 5.08 -1.76 -30.61
C MET A 1 4.13 -2.52 -31.54
N ARG A 2 4.66 -3.33 -32.47
CA ARG A 2 3.84 -4.27 -33.25
C ARG A 2 3.93 -5.63 -32.55
N LEU A 3 2.82 -6.11 -32.02
CA LEU A 3 2.69 -7.49 -31.54
C LEU A 3 2.06 -8.28 -32.69
N ASN A 4 2.77 -9.29 -33.20
CA ASN A 4 2.22 -10.23 -34.16
C ASN A 4 1.55 -11.35 -33.34
N ILE A 5 0.22 -11.43 -33.42
CA ILE A 5 -0.59 -12.37 -32.64
C ILE A 5 -1.20 -13.35 -33.63
N ASP A 6 -0.89 -14.65 -33.50
CA ASP A 6 -1.60 -15.70 -34.22
C ASP A 6 -2.98 -15.90 -33.58
N ALA A 7 -4.00 -15.24 -34.14
CA ALA A 7 -5.37 -15.26 -33.63
C ALA A 7 -6.22 -16.40 -34.19
N THR A 8 -5.63 -17.36 -34.93
CA THR A 8 -6.38 -18.37 -35.69
C THR A 8 -7.25 -19.25 -34.78
N GLU A 9 -6.72 -19.68 -33.64
CA GLU A 9 -7.46 -20.52 -32.69
C GLU A 9 -8.61 -19.74 -32.01
N VAL A 10 -8.39 -18.47 -31.68
CA VAL A 10 -9.42 -17.58 -31.10
C VAL A 10 -10.58 -17.39 -32.07
N LEU A 11 -10.29 -17.17 -33.36
CA LEU A 11 -11.32 -17.03 -34.41
C LEU A 11 -12.14 -18.30 -34.58
N LYS A 12 -11.49 -19.48 -34.57
CA LYS A 12 -12.18 -20.77 -34.62
C LYS A 12 -13.14 -20.94 -33.45
N PHE A 13 -12.66 -20.73 -32.22
CA PHE A 13 -13.50 -20.83 -31.02
C PHE A 13 -14.64 -19.84 -31.02
N ARG A 14 -14.39 -18.59 -31.43
CA ARG A 14 -15.44 -17.58 -31.57
C ARG A 14 -16.55 -18.06 -32.51
N HIS A 15 -16.18 -18.49 -33.72
CA HIS A 15 -17.15 -18.97 -34.71
C HIS A 15 -17.96 -20.15 -34.19
N THR A 16 -17.30 -21.14 -33.58
CA THR A 16 -17.98 -22.29 -32.97
C THR A 16 -18.95 -21.86 -31.87
N LEU A 17 -18.56 -20.94 -30.99
CA LEU A 17 -19.45 -20.44 -29.92
C LEU A 17 -20.67 -19.68 -30.49
N GLU A 18 -20.48 -18.88 -31.53
CA GLU A 18 -21.57 -18.16 -32.21
C GLU A 18 -22.59 -19.12 -32.83
N LEU A 19 -22.13 -20.26 -33.38
CA LEU A 19 -23.00 -21.28 -33.98
C LEU A 19 -23.79 -22.10 -32.95
N ILE A 20 -23.19 -22.43 -31.80
CA ILE A 20 -23.86 -23.31 -30.82
C ILE A 20 -24.99 -22.57 -30.10
N SER A 21 -24.76 -21.33 -29.64
CA SER A 21 -25.79 -20.54 -28.94
C SER A 21 -25.44 -19.07 -28.91
N LYS A 22 -26.46 -18.21 -29.06
CA LYS A 22 -26.37 -16.75 -28.89
C LYS A 22 -25.74 -16.33 -27.55
N SER A 23 -25.84 -17.17 -26.52
CA SER A 23 -25.30 -16.91 -25.18
C SER A 23 -23.88 -17.42 -24.96
N ALA A 24 -23.39 -18.35 -25.80
CA ALA A 24 -22.14 -19.06 -25.54
C ALA A 24 -20.93 -18.14 -25.63
N LEU A 25 -20.83 -17.33 -26.68
CA LEU A 25 -19.73 -16.39 -26.86
C LEU A 25 -19.68 -15.34 -25.73
N PRO A 26 -20.79 -14.64 -25.39
CA PRO A 26 -20.77 -13.70 -24.26
C PRO A 26 -20.39 -14.35 -22.92
N VAL A 27 -20.84 -15.58 -22.66
CA VAL A 27 -20.50 -16.31 -21.42
C VAL A 27 -19.00 -16.62 -21.36
N ALA A 28 -18.41 -17.05 -22.49
CA ALA A 28 -16.96 -17.29 -22.58
C ALA A 28 -16.17 -16.00 -22.34
N VAL A 29 -16.52 -14.90 -23.02
CA VAL A 29 -15.89 -13.58 -22.83
C VAL A 29 -15.97 -13.12 -21.37
N ARG A 30 -17.15 -13.26 -20.75
CA ARG A 30 -17.34 -12.93 -19.33
C ARG A 30 -16.43 -13.74 -18.42
N GLY A 31 -16.30 -15.03 -18.69
CA GLY A 31 -15.37 -15.92 -17.99
C GLY A 31 -13.92 -15.45 -18.12
N THR A 32 -13.50 -15.09 -19.34
CA THR A 32 -12.16 -14.61 -19.67
C THR A 32 -11.80 -13.36 -18.88
N LEU A 33 -12.65 -12.33 -18.93
CA LEU A 33 -12.43 -11.06 -18.25
C LEU A 33 -12.32 -11.26 -16.74
N ASN A 34 -13.21 -12.07 -16.17
CA ASN A 34 -13.20 -12.39 -14.75
C ASN A 34 -11.93 -13.17 -14.36
N LYS A 35 -11.51 -14.14 -15.16
CA LYS A 35 -10.26 -14.88 -14.94
C LYS A 35 -9.05 -13.96 -14.93
N ALA A 36 -8.97 -13.02 -15.87
CA ALA A 36 -7.91 -12.03 -15.90
C ALA A 36 -7.91 -11.15 -14.63
N ALA A 37 -9.06 -10.59 -14.25
CA ALA A 37 -9.16 -9.78 -13.03
C ALA A 37 -8.78 -10.58 -11.76
N TYR A 38 -9.23 -11.84 -11.65
CA TYR A 38 -8.85 -12.72 -10.53
C TYR A 38 -7.36 -13.11 -10.55
N ASN A 39 -6.77 -13.30 -11.73
CA ASN A 39 -5.33 -13.54 -11.84
C ASN A 39 -4.54 -12.33 -11.35
N THR A 40 -4.98 -11.11 -11.72
CA THR A 40 -4.39 -9.88 -11.18
C THR A 40 -4.45 -9.86 -9.66
N LYS A 41 -5.63 -10.07 -9.07
CA LYS A 41 -5.83 -10.09 -7.61
C LYS A 41 -4.96 -11.14 -6.90
N LYS A 42 -4.90 -12.36 -7.44
CA LYS A 42 -4.31 -13.51 -6.76
C LYS A 42 -2.80 -13.62 -6.98
N LYS A 43 -2.28 -13.11 -8.10
CA LYS A 43 -0.90 -13.36 -8.53
C LYS A 43 -0.16 -12.07 -8.88
N THR A 44 -0.46 -11.44 -10.02
CA THR A 44 0.41 -10.40 -10.58
C THR A 44 0.46 -9.14 -9.69
N LEU A 45 -0.62 -8.81 -8.98
CA LEU A 45 -0.64 -7.72 -8.01
C LEU A 45 0.35 -7.96 -6.85
N LEU A 46 0.45 -9.19 -6.37
CA LEU A 46 1.38 -9.53 -5.29
C LEU A 46 2.84 -9.52 -5.78
N GLU A 47 3.07 -9.90 -7.02
CA GLU A 47 4.40 -9.86 -7.64
C GLU A 47 4.85 -8.41 -7.86
N GLU A 48 4.02 -7.56 -8.45
CA GLU A 48 4.34 -6.16 -8.72
C GLU A 48 4.44 -5.33 -7.44
N SER A 49 3.59 -5.58 -6.45
CA SER A 49 3.66 -4.88 -5.16
C SER A 49 4.93 -5.19 -4.37
N LYS A 50 5.49 -6.40 -4.48
CA LYS A 50 6.79 -6.74 -3.87
C LYS A 50 7.96 -5.99 -4.51
N LYS A 51 7.87 -5.66 -5.80
CA LYS A 51 8.89 -4.86 -6.51
C LYS A 51 8.77 -3.38 -6.16
N ALA A 52 7.54 -2.88 -6.06
CA ALA A 52 7.28 -1.46 -5.84
C ALA A 52 7.39 -1.03 -4.37
N PHE A 53 7.10 -1.93 -3.42
CA PHE A 53 6.95 -1.55 -2.01
C PHE A 53 7.69 -2.48 -1.05
N ILE A 54 8.14 -1.91 0.06
CA ILE A 54 8.50 -2.69 1.25
C ILE A 54 7.21 -3.22 1.87
N ASN A 55 6.89 -4.47 1.56
CA ASN A 55 5.68 -5.13 2.03
C ASN A 55 5.81 -5.56 3.51
N ARG A 56 5.39 -4.68 4.42
CA ARG A 56 5.41 -4.92 5.87
C ARG A 56 4.22 -5.72 6.38
N SER A 57 3.25 -6.02 5.51
CA SER A 57 2.03 -6.77 5.81
C SER A 57 1.69 -7.66 4.61
N PRO A 58 2.20 -8.90 4.55
CA PRO A 58 2.19 -9.74 3.34
C PRO A 58 0.85 -9.81 2.61
N ASN A 59 -0.25 -9.86 3.36
CA ASN A 59 -1.60 -10.02 2.82
C ASN A 59 -2.31 -8.69 2.49
N PHE A 60 -1.67 -7.54 2.68
CA PHE A 60 -2.32 -6.23 2.54
C PHE A 60 -2.96 -6.02 1.16
N PHE A 61 -2.19 -6.22 0.09
CA PHE A 61 -2.67 -6.01 -1.28
C PHE A 61 -3.77 -6.99 -1.68
N LYS A 62 -3.67 -8.26 -1.28
CA LYS A 62 -4.71 -9.27 -1.55
C LYS A 62 -6.00 -9.00 -0.77
N ALA A 63 -5.88 -8.60 0.50
CA ALA A 63 -7.01 -8.37 1.39
C ALA A 63 -7.78 -7.07 1.08
N ASN A 64 -7.08 -6.08 0.54
CA ASN A 64 -7.63 -4.77 0.20
C ASN A 64 -7.77 -4.57 -1.31
N SER A 65 -7.76 -5.63 -2.12
CA SER A 65 -8.15 -5.56 -3.53
C SER A 65 -9.50 -6.21 -3.73
N ARG A 66 -10.30 -5.70 -4.67
CA ARG A 66 -11.61 -6.24 -5.04
C ARG A 66 -11.72 -6.34 -6.55
N VAL A 67 -12.36 -7.43 -7.00
CA VAL A 67 -12.73 -7.62 -8.39
C VAL A 67 -14.22 -7.34 -8.50
N GLU A 68 -14.60 -6.47 -9.43
CA GLU A 68 -15.98 -6.32 -9.87
C GLU A 68 -16.12 -7.13 -11.15
N MET A 69 -16.90 -8.20 -11.04
CA MET A 69 -17.00 -9.17 -12.14
C MET A 69 -17.79 -8.58 -13.30
N ALA A 70 -17.41 -8.96 -14.51
CA ALA A 70 -18.18 -8.72 -15.72
C ALA A 70 -19.56 -9.35 -15.61
N GLN A 71 -20.58 -8.63 -16.08
CA GLN A 71 -21.99 -9.02 -16.08
C GLN A 71 -22.61 -8.75 -17.46
N GLY A 72 -23.81 -9.30 -17.70
CA GLY A 72 -24.55 -9.12 -18.95
C GLY A 72 -24.09 -10.03 -20.08
N PHE A 73 -24.58 -9.69 -21.30
CA PHE A 73 -24.34 -10.42 -22.56
C PHE A 73 -23.83 -9.52 -23.70
N ASP A 74 -23.85 -8.19 -23.55
CA ASP A 74 -23.28 -7.29 -24.53
C ASP A 74 -21.75 -7.30 -24.41
N ILE A 75 -21.10 -7.90 -25.40
CA ILE A 75 -19.64 -8.05 -25.46
C ILE A 75 -18.96 -6.69 -25.60
N SER A 76 -19.57 -5.74 -26.29
CA SER A 76 -18.94 -4.45 -26.62
C SER A 76 -18.72 -3.58 -25.39
N THR A 77 -19.58 -3.71 -24.38
CA THR A 77 -19.50 -2.97 -23.11
C THR A 77 -19.03 -3.84 -21.95
N MET A 78 -18.72 -5.12 -22.19
CA MET A 78 -18.38 -6.06 -21.12
C MET A 78 -17.01 -5.75 -20.53
N GLN A 79 -16.96 -5.55 -19.22
CA GLN A 79 -15.71 -5.28 -18.51
C GLN A 79 -15.69 -5.93 -17.12
N SER A 80 -14.50 -6.33 -16.68
CA SER A 80 -14.22 -6.76 -15.31
C SER A 80 -13.14 -5.85 -14.75
N THR A 81 -13.39 -5.24 -13.60
CA THR A 81 -12.46 -4.26 -13.01
C THR A 81 -11.81 -4.84 -11.76
N ILE A 82 -10.60 -4.36 -11.48
CA ILE A 82 -9.91 -4.65 -10.22
C ILE A 82 -9.36 -3.34 -9.66
N GLY A 83 -9.56 -3.15 -8.36
CA GLY A 83 -9.10 -1.96 -7.66
C GLY A 83 -8.75 -2.25 -6.21
N MET A 84 -8.18 -1.24 -5.56
CA MET A 84 -7.93 -1.25 -4.12
C MET A 84 -9.16 -0.68 -3.39
N VAL A 85 -9.54 -1.29 -2.27
CA VAL A 85 -10.70 -0.92 -1.45
C VAL A 85 -10.31 -0.79 0.02
N SER A 86 -10.92 0.17 0.73
CA SER A 86 -10.62 0.49 2.13
C SER A 86 -11.41 -0.31 3.16
N THR A 87 -12.26 -1.24 2.74
CA THR A 87 -13.29 -1.88 3.59
C THR A 87 -12.78 -2.63 4.81
N ASN A 88 -11.53 -3.12 4.78
CA ASN A 88 -10.94 -3.93 5.85
C ASN A 88 -9.80 -3.23 6.60
N LEU A 89 -9.68 -1.91 6.43
CA LEU A 89 -8.62 -1.15 7.06
C LEU A 89 -8.93 -0.89 8.54
N LYS A 90 -7.98 -1.22 9.41
CA LYS A 90 -8.09 -0.93 10.85
C LYS A 90 -7.76 0.54 11.13
N GLY A 91 -8.54 1.15 12.03
CA GLY A 91 -8.42 2.55 12.45
C GLY A 91 -9.20 3.48 11.54
N GLY A 92 -10.16 4.24 12.09
CA GLY A 92 -11.17 5.01 11.33
C GLY A 92 -10.64 6.06 10.34
N ASN A 93 -9.33 6.37 10.36
CA ASN A 93 -8.65 7.30 9.44
C ASN A 93 -7.48 6.62 8.73
N ASN A 94 -7.73 5.47 8.08
CA ASN A 94 -6.69 4.75 7.35
C ASN A 94 -6.61 5.22 5.89
N HIS A 95 -5.61 6.05 5.60
CA HIS A 95 -5.40 6.63 4.28
C HIS A 95 -4.63 5.71 3.32
N ALA A 96 -4.29 4.48 3.70
CA ALA A 96 -3.35 3.64 2.95
C ALA A 96 -3.80 3.35 1.50
N VAL A 97 -5.10 3.23 1.23
CA VAL A 97 -5.60 3.03 -0.15
C VAL A 97 -5.54 4.32 -0.96
N LYS A 98 -5.86 5.47 -0.36
CA LYS A 98 -5.69 6.78 -1.00
C LYS A 98 -4.22 7.06 -1.31
N ASP A 99 -3.34 6.75 -0.36
CA ASP A 99 -1.89 6.86 -0.54
C ASP A 99 -1.38 5.98 -1.70
N LEU A 100 -1.99 4.80 -1.88
CA LEU A 100 -1.65 3.91 -2.99
C LEU A 100 -2.06 4.47 -4.36
N GLU A 101 -3.15 5.24 -4.42
CA GLU A 101 -3.58 5.93 -5.63
C GLU A 101 -2.56 6.99 -6.05
N ASP A 102 -2.12 7.83 -5.10
CA ASP A 102 -1.03 8.78 -5.32
C ASP A 102 0.27 8.06 -5.71
N GLN A 103 0.53 6.87 -5.19
CA GLN A 103 1.69 6.05 -5.55
C GLN A 103 1.54 5.29 -6.86
N GLU A 104 0.33 5.14 -7.41
CA GLU A 104 0.13 4.56 -8.73
C GLU A 104 0.53 5.56 -9.82
N HIS A 105 0.10 6.82 -9.68
CA HIS A 105 0.29 7.86 -10.69
C HIS A 105 1.47 8.80 -10.39
N GLY A 106 1.93 8.84 -9.15
CA GLY A 106 2.86 9.85 -8.65
C GLY A 106 2.09 11.07 -8.13
N GLY A 107 2.73 11.84 -7.25
CA GLY A 107 2.08 12.98 -6.62
C GLY A 107 2.70 13.37 -5.29
N SER A 108 1.87 13.94 -4.41
CA SER A 108 2.28 14.38 -3.09
C SER A 108 1.32 13.85 -2.03
N ILE A 109 1.86 13.09 -1.07
CA ILE A 109 1.09 12.53 0.03
C ILE A 109 1.17 13.49 1.21
N GLY A 110 0.04 14.13 1.53
CA GLY A 110 -0.07 15.08 2.63
C GLY A 110 -0.23 14.45 4.01
N GLY A 111 -0.22 15.29 5.04
CA GLY A 111 -0.50 14.87 6.43
C GLY A 111 0.60 13.99 7.04
N ARG A 112 1.80 13.98 6.47
CA ARG A 112 2.93 13.14 6.91
C ARG A 112 3.82 13.82 7.93
N SER A 113 3.22 14.54 8.88
CA SER A 113 3.99 15.28 9.88
C SER A 113 4.96 14.39 10.68
N PHE A 114 4.63 13.11 10.86
CA PHE A 114 5.46 12.12 11.53
C PHE A 114 5.84 10.98 10.57
N ILE A 115 7.13 10.75 10.36
CA ILE A 115 7.65 9.62 9.57
C ILE A 115 8.46 8.74 10.51
N PRO A 116 8.06 7.48 10.72
CA PRO A 116 8.72 6.58 11.66
C PRO A 116 10.12 6.22 11.17
N THR A 117 11.07 6.22 12.10
CA THR A 117 12.45 5.77 11.87
C THR A 117 12.56 4.25 11.92
N ALA A 118 13.73 3.71 11.58
CA ALA A 118 14.03 2.29 11.79
C ALA A 118 13.94 1.89 13.27
N GLN A 119 14.37 2.75 14.20
CA GLN A 119 14.31 2.44 15.64
C GLN A 119 12.87 2.36 16.16
N ALA A 120 11.94 3.16 15.63
CA ALA A 120 10.50 3.00 15.91
C ALA A 120 9.97 1.59 15.56
N ARG A 121 10.61 0.93 14.59
CA ARG A 121 10.29 -0.42 14.10
C ARG A 121 11.13 -1.52 14.77
N GLY A 122 11.97 -1.16 15.74
CA GLY A 122 12.88 -2.08 16.42
C GLY A 122 14.21 -2.30 15.70
N GLY A 123 14.66 -1.34 14.90
CA GLY A 123 15.94 -1.36 14.20
C GLY A 123 15.85 -1.82 12.75
N ASN A 124 14.75 -2.47 12.34
CA ASN A 124 14.56 -2.95 10.97
C ASN A 124 13.50 -2.12 10.22
N PRO A 125 13.86 -1.39 9.16
CA PRO A 125 12.92 -0.57 8.39
C PRO A 125 11.83 -1.39 7.68
N ASN A 126 12.02 -2.68 7.48
CA ASN A 126 11.08 -3.60 6.82
C ASN A 126 10.00 -4.12 7.77
N LYS A 127 10.11 -3.84 9.08
CA LYS A 127 9.08 -4.20 10.07
C LYS A 127 8.07 -3.07 10.27
N ASN A 128 6.87 -3.41 10.73
CA ASN A 128 5.91 -2.41 11.19
C ASN A 128 6.43 -1.66 12.41
N VAL A 129 5.89 -0.46 12.64
CA VAL A 129 6.17 0.28 13.87
C VAL A 129 5.69 -0.56 15.06
N ARG A 130 6.56 -0.71 16.08
CA ARG A 130 6.21 -1.47 17.29
C ARG A 130 4.92 -0.90 17.89
N PRO A 131 3.99 -1.71 18.43
CA PRO A 131 2.73 -1.21 18.97
C PRO A 131 2.90 -0.05 19.97
N SER A 132 3.87 -0.18 20.90
CA SER A 132 4.22 0.86 21.89
C SER A 132 4.90 2.11 21.30
N ASN A 133 5.23 2.09 20.01
CA ASN A 133 5.84 3.22 19.30
C ASN A 133 4.89 3.88 18.31
N ARG A 134 3.65 3.37 18.13
CA ARG A 134 2.67 3.99 17.24
C ARG A 134 2.26 5.35 17.80
N ILE A 135 2.04 6.33 16.94
CA ILE A 135 1.65 7.71 17.33
C ILE A 135 0.46 7.70 18.29
N THR A 136 -0.54 6.85 18.04
CA THR A 136 -1.73 6.71 18.91
C THR A 136 -1.42 6.21 20.32
N ALA A 137 -0.30 5.51 20.51
CA ALA A 137 0.18 5.05 21.81
C ALA A 137 1.17 6.03 22.46
N LEU A 138 1.65 7.04 21.73
CA LEU A 138 2.55 8.06 22.25
C LEU A 138 1.71 9.19 22.88
N GLN A 139 1.39 9.03 24.17
CA GLN A 139 0.67 10.05 24.94
C GLN A 139 1.64 11.03 25.62
N ASN A 140 1.12 12.21 25.99
CA ASN A 140 1.81 13.20 26.82
C ASN A 140 3.20 13.63 26.29
N MET A 141 3.30 13.87 24.97
CA MET A 141 4.56 14.31 24.37
C MET A 141 4.95 15.70 24.90
N VAL A 142 6.12 15.80 25.54
CA VAL A 142 6.63 17.07 26.05
C VAL A 142 7.39 17.80 24.94
N ASN A 143 6.97 19.01 24.63
CA ASN A 143 7.58 19.80 23.56
C ASN A 143 8.79 20.61 24.06
N VAL A 144 9.95 20.39 23.46
CA VAL A 144 11.20 21.11 23.80
C VAL A 144 11.07 22.62 23.63
N ARG A 145 10.26 23.08 22.66
CA ARG A 145 10.05 24.52 22.40
C ARG A 145 9.41 25.23 23.60
N ASN A 146 8.57 24.53 24.36
CA ASN A 146 7.81 25.09 25.48
C ASN A 146 8.63 25.10 26.78
N ALA A 147 9.79 24.45 26.82
CA ALA A 147 10.63 24.42 28.01
C ALA A 147 11.38 25.75 28.22
N ARG A 148 11.51 26.15 29.49
CA ARG A 148 12.31 27.30 29.92
C ARG A 148 13.80 26.98 29.85
N GLY A 149 14.58 27.74 29.10
CA GLY A 149 16.04 27.59 29.00
C GLY A 149 16.64 28.57 28.00
N LYS A 150 17.90 28.94 28.19
CA LYS A 150 18.60 29.91 27.33
C LYS A 150 19.02 29.28 26.01
N THR A 151 19.53 28.05 26.06
CA THR A 151 19.97 27.31 24.86
C THR A 151 19.04 26.13 24.54
N TRP A 152 19.06 25.68 23.29
CA TRP A 152 18.33 24.47 22.89
C TRP A 152 18.76 23.24 23.70
N ALA A 153 20.06 23.09 23.98
CA ALA A 153 20.58 21.97 24.77
C ALA A 153 20.01 21.97 26.20
N GLU A 154 19.96 23.15 26.82
CA GLU A 154 19.36 23.31 28.15
C GLU A 154 17.87 22.97 28.15
N LYS A 155 17.12 23.48 27.17
CA LYS A 155 15.70 23.15 26.98
C LYS A 155 15.50 21.64 26.80
N ALA A 156 16.32 21.00 25.97
CA ALA A 156 16.26 19.56 25.71
C ALA A 156 16.52 18.74 26.97
N ILE A 157 17.53 19.11 27.78
CA ILE A 157 17.82 18.44 29.07
C ILE A 157 16.65 18.60 30.04
N LYS A 158 16.14 19.82 30.23
CA LYS A 158 15.00 20.07 31.12
C LYS A 158 13.75 19.31 30.70
N THR A 159 13.48 19.28 29.39
CA THR A 159 12.36 18.53 28.82
C THR A 159 12.53 17.02 29.05
N ALA A 160 13.74 16.48 28.85
CA ALA A 160 14.03 15.07 29.10
C ALA A 160 13.89 14.70 30.59
N VAL A 161 14.36 15.54 31.50
CA VAL A 161 14.19 15.34 32.95
C VAL A 161 12.73 15.39 33.35
N HIS A 162 11.96 16.35 32.82
CA HIS A 162 10.53 16.46 33.06
C HIS A 162 9.75 15.24 32.53
N ALA A 163 10.07 14.79 31.32
CA ALA A 163 9.47 13.61 30.70
C ALA A 163 9.83 12.29 31.41
N ARG A 164 10.95 12.25 32.14
CA ARG A 164 11.51 11.06 32.82
C ARG A 164 11.89 9.93 31.85
N VAL A 165 12.50 8.87 32.37
CA VAL A 165 12.82 7.66 31.59
C VAL A 165 11.52 7.02 31.10
N GLY A 166 11.47 6.64 29.82
CA GLY A 166 10.26 6.16 29.14
C GLY A 166 9.42 7.28 28.51
N GLY A 167 9.59 8.53 28.96
CA GLY A 167 8.86 9.69 28.46
C GLY A 167 9.15 10.03 26.99
N ILE A 168 8.16 10.66 26.35
CA ILE A 168 8.21 11.07 24.95
C ILE A 168 8.48 12.57 24.85
N VAL A 169 9.48 12.93 24.06
CA VAL A 169 9.89 14.31 23.85
C VAL A 169 9.77 14.64 22.37
N MET A 170 9.10 15.75 22.05
CA MET A 170 9.02 16.29 20.70
C MET A 170 9.92 17.51 20.56
N ASN A 171 10.87 17.43 19.64
CA ASN A 171 11.68 18.56 19.20
C ASN A 171 11.16 19.05 17.84
N PRO A 172 10.47 20.20 17.76
CA PRO A 172 9.89 20.68 16.52
C PRO A 172 10.89 21.38 15.58
N GLY A 173 12.20 21.25 15.81
CA GLY A 173 13.23 21.92 15.01
C GLY A 173 13.01 21.76 13.50
N ASN A 174 13.26 22.81 12.73
CA ASN A 174 13.13 22.76 11.27
C ASN A 174 14.35 23.40 10.61
N PRO A 175 15.17 22.66 9.82
CA PRO A 175 15.11 21.21 9.59
C PRO A 175 15.57 20.40 10.83
N GLY A 176 15.24 19.10 10.88
CA GLY A 176 15.76 18.17 11.91
C GLY A 176 14.84 17.89 13.10
N GLY A 177 13.54 18.18 12.97
CA GLY A 177 12.56 17.91 14.00
C GLY A 177 12.40 16.41 14.22
N MET A 178 12.24 16.03 15.48
CA MET A 178 12.27 14.62 15.88
C MET A 178 11.41 14.37 17.11
N VAL A 179 10.84 13.16 17.18
CA VAL A 179 10.23 12.61 18.39
C VAL A 179 11.16 11.56 18.95
N TRP A 180 11.46 11.66 20.25
CA TRP A 180 12.35 10.75 20.94
C TRP A 180 11.67 10.10 22.13
N ARG A 181 12.08 8.87 22.45
CA ARG A 181 11.88 8.28 23.77
C ARG A 181 13.15 8.40 24.59
N ILE A 182 13.02 8.85 25.83
CA ILE A 182 14.14 8.89 26.79
C ILE A 182 14.38 7.47 27.32
N THR A 183 15.61 6.98 27.20
CA THR A 183 15.98 5.62 27.65
C THR A 183 16.80 5.61 28.92
N SER A 184 17.49 6.72 29.23
CA SER A 184 18.30 6.84 30.44
C SER A 184 18.52 8.30 30.76
N ILE A 185 18.58 8.62 32.06
CA ILE A 185 18.99 9.93 32.57
C ILE A 185 20.03 9.65 33.67
N LYS A 186 21.21 10.24 33.56
CA LYS A 186 22.29 10.13 34.54
C LYS A 186 22.68 11.52 35.02
N ARG A 187 22.91 11.64 36.33
CA ARG A 187 23.44 12.85 36.97
C ARG A 187 24.82 12.49 37.51
N ALA A 188 25.86 13.19 37.04
CA ALA A 188 27.23 12.96 37.50
C ALA A 188 27.99 14.30 37.50
N GLY A 189 28.65 14.62 38.62
CA GLY A 189 29.46 15.84 38.77
C GLY A 189 28.69 17.13 38.43
N GLY A 190 27.45 17.27 38.90
CA GLY A 190 26.60 18.43 38.61
C GLY A 190 26.03 18.51 37.19
N ARG A 191 26.38 17.58 36.29
CA ARG A 191 25.90 17.55 34.90
C ARG A 191 24.83 16.48 34.71
N VAL A 192 23.77 16.83 33.98
CA VAL A 192 22.72 15.90 33.56
C VAL A 192 22.98 15.46 32.12
N ARG A 193 23.06 14.16 31.90
CA ARG A 193 23.14 13.55 30.56
C ARG A 193 21.98 12.59 30.38
N PHE A 194 21.40 12.52 29.18
CA PHE A 194 20.36 11.56 28.87
C PHE A 194 20.64 10.82 27.57
N ARG A 195 20.14 9.60 27.47
CA ARG A 195 20.13 8.80 26.24
C ARG A 195 18.71 8.78 25.68
N LYS A 196 18.63 8.70 24.35
CA LYS A 196 17.37 8.72 23.63
C LYS A 196 17.37 7.76 22.46
N VAL A 197 16.17 7.37 22.04
CA VAL A 197 15.91 6.65 20.80
C VAL A 197 15.01 7.51 19.93
N ASN A 198 15.43 7.78 18.70
CA ASN A 198 14.65 8.55 17.73
C ASN A 198 13.52 7.67 17.20
N LEU A 199 12.26 8.05 17.42
CA LEU A 199 11.10 7.29 16.96
C LEU A 199 10.55 7.82 15.64
N TYR A 200 10.48 9.15 15.49
CA TYR A 200 9.93 9.78 14.29
C TYR A 200 10.76 10.99 13.89
N SER A 201 10.88 11.23 12.58
CA SER A 201 11.17 12.57 12.07
C SER A 201 9.88 13.38 12.03
N TYR A 202 9.96 14.63 12.47
CA TYR A 202 8.83 15.53 12.60
C TYR A 202 9.05 16.81 11.80
N THR A 203 8.07 17.13 10.97
CA THR A 203 7.97 18.41 10.25
C THR A 203 6.48 18.76 10.19
N LYS A 204 6.09 19.93 10.67
CA LYS A 204 4.67 20.34 10.69
C LYS A 204 4.13 20.40 9.25
N ASN A 205 2.95 19.83 9.03
CA ASN A 205 2.26 19.82 7.73
C ASN A 205 3.15 19.29 6.59
N ARG A 206 3.96 18.27 6.87
CA ARG A 206 4.84 17.70 5.86
C ARG A 206 4.04 16.95 4.82
N ASP A 207 4.38 17.27 3.58
CA ASP A 207 3.98 16.52 2.40
C ASP A 207 5.19 15.77 1.84
N VAL A 208 4.94 14.58 1.29
CA VAL A 208 5.97 13.71 0.74
C VAL A 208 5.69 13.51 -0.74
N LYS A 209 6.60 14.00 -1.59
CA LYS A 209 6.56 13.70 -3.02
C LYS A 209 6.85 12.22 -3.25
N VAL A 210 6.03 11.58 -4.06
CA VAL A 210 6.14 10.16 -4.44
C VAL A 210 6.18 10.02 -5.95
N ALA A 211 7.03 9.12 -6.43
CA ALA A 211 7.05 8.75 -7.83
C ALA A 211 5.95 7.72 -8.14
N GLY A 212 5.41 7.79 -9.35
CA GLY A 212 4.44 6.80 -9.84
C GLY A 212 5.08 5.43 -9.97
N THR A 213 4.56 4.47 -9.23
CA THR A 213 5.02 3.09 -9.26
C THR A 213 4.35 2.30 -10.37
N HIS A 214 3.16 2.69 -10.82
CA HIS A 214 2.35 1.98 -11.82
C HIS A 214 2.14 0.49 -11.52
N PHE A 215 2.13 0.11 -10.24
CA PHE A 215 2.09 -1.28 -9.81
C PHE A 215 0.79 -1.99 -10.23
N MET A 216 -0.35 -1.31 -10.13
CA MET A 216 -1.65 -1.88 -10.50
C MET A 216 -1.78 -1.99 -12.02
N ARG A 217 -1.36 -0.95 -12.75
CA ARG A 217 -1.30 -0.97 -14.21
C ARG A 217 -0.41 -2.10 -14.72
N ARG A 218 0.81 -2.24 -14.20
CA ARG A 218 1.74 -3.32 -14.59
C ARG A 218 1.18 -4.71 -14.26
N ALA A 219 0.56 -4.87 -13.09
CA ALA A 219 -0.07 -6.13 -12.70
C ALA A 219 -1.19 -6.52 -13.67
N SER A 220 -2.06 -5.57 -14.01
CA SER A 220 -3.19 -5.76 -14.93
C SER A 220 -2.71 -6.07 -16.34
N MET A 221 -1.70 -5.35 -16.85
CA MET A 221 -1.08 -5.63 -18.16
C MET A 221 -0.44 -7.01 -18.20
N THR A 222 0.21 -7.45 -17.12
CA THR A 222 0.84 -8.78 -17.04
C THR A 222 -0.21 -9.89 -17.10
N SER A 223 -1.34 -9.71 -16.42
CA SER A 223 -2.46 -10.65 -16.55
C SER A 223 -3.13 -10.57 -17.92
N GLY A 224 -3.24 -9.37 -18.50
CA GLY A 224 -3.86 -9.14 -19.81
C GLY A 224 -3.11 -9.82 -20.95
N LYS A 225 -1.80 -10.07 -20.83
CA LYS A 225 -1.04 -10.87 -21.79
C LYS A 225 -1.52 -12.32 -21.92
N LYS A 226 -2.33 -12.81 -20.99
CA LYS A 226 -2.90 -14.17 -20.98
C LYS A 226 -4.37 -14.22 -21.38
N ILE A 227 -4.91 -13.11 -21.91
CA ILE A 227 -6.34 -13.00 -22.24
C ILE A 227 -6.77 -14.05 -23.27
N GLU A 228 -5.89 -14.36 -24.23
CA GLU A 228 -6.13 -15.37 -25.27
C GLU A 228 -6.22 -16.78 -24.67
N ASP A 229 -5.25 -17.15 -23.84
CA ASP A 229 -5.26 -18.43 -23.12
C ASP A 229 -6.53 -18.59 -22.27
N TYR A 230 -6.91 -17.54 -21.54
CA TYR A 230 -8.14 -17.54 -20.75
C TYR A 230 -9.39 -17.68 -21.60
N PHE A 231 -9.40 -17.07 -22.79
CA PHE A 231 -10.51 -17.21 -23.73
C PHE A 231 -10.60 -18.61 -24.29
N ILE A 232 -9.49 -19.21 -24.73
CA ILE A 232 -9.45 -20.58 -25.22
C ILE A 232 -9.96 -21.55 -24.14
N GLU A 233 -9.52 -21.39 -22.90
CA GLU A 233 -9.96 -22.22 -21.78
C GLU A 233 -11.48 -22.08 -21.51
N GLU A 234 -12.01 -20.86 -21.49
CA GLU A 234 -13.44 -20.61 -21.28
C GLU A 234 -14.31 -21.04 -22.47
N ALA A 235 -13.81 -20.87 -23.69
CA ALA A 235 -14.47 -21.33 -24.90
C ALA A 235 -14.62 -22.85 -24.89
N ARG A 236 -13.53 -23.58 -24.61
CA ARG A 236 -13.57 -25.05 -24.46
C ARG A 236 -14.55 -25.47 -23.36
N ARG A 237 -14.49 -24.83 -22.19
CA ARG A 237 -15.42 -25.09 -21.07
C ARG A 237 -16.87 -24.91 -21.49
N GLN A 238 -17.18 -23.85 -22.23
CA GLN A 238 -18.54 -23.55 -22.66
C GLN A 238 -19.03 -24.50 -23.76
N ILE A 239 -18.17 -24.85 -24.71
CA ILE A 239 -18.46 -25.86 -25.76
C ILE A 239 -18.78 -27.20 -25.10
N THR A 240 -17.89 -27.71 -24.24
CA THR A 240 -18.11 -28.99 -23.54
C THR A 240 -19.38 -28.99 -22.70
N LYS A 241 -19.76 -27.85 -22.12
CA LYS A 241 -21.00 -27.73 -21.33
C LYS A 241 -22.26 -27.83 -22.20
N LEU A 242 -22.22 -27.34 -23.44
CA LEU A 242 -23.39 -27.28 -24.33
C LEU A 242 -23.55 -28.53 -25.22
N TYR A 243 -22.49 -29.31 -25.39
CA TYR A 243 -22.55 -30.62 -26.08
C TYR A 243 -22.83 -31.81 -25.15
N LYS A 244 -22.96 -31.57 -23.84
CA LYS A 244 -23.51 -32.52 -22.86
C LYS A 244 -25.01 -32.30 -22.74
#